data_AF-A0A4Q2RH78-F1
#
_entry.id   AF-A0A4Q2RH78-F1
#
_cell.length_a   1.000
_cell.length_b   1.000
_cell.length_c   1.000
_cell.angle_alpha   90.00
_cell.angle_beta   90.00
_cell.angle_gamma   90.00
#
_symmetry.space_group_name_H-M   'P 1'
#
loop_
_entity.id
_entity.type
_entity.pdbx_description
1 polymer ?
#
loop_
_entity_poly.entity_id
_entity_poly.type
_entity_poly.pdbx_seq_one_letter_code
_entity_poly.pdbx_strand_id
1 'polypeptide(L)'
;MSVQFPDRLSVDPNSPHYDEAVLSQDVGIRFDGKEKTNVEEYCISEGWIKVAAGTAKDRFGRPMTIRLRGVVEPYIRSAEADA
;
A
#
# COMPACT_ATOMS: atom_id res chain seq x y z
N MET A 1 9.50 15.93 -10.76
CA MET A 1 9.63 14.56 -11.29
C MET A 1 8.47 13.73 -10.76
N SER A 2 7.71 13.05 -11.61
CA SER A 2 6.70 12.09 -11.16
C SER A 2 7.40 10.84 -10.63
N VAL A 3 7.26 10.54 -9.35
CA VAL A 3 7.66 9.23 -8.81
C VAL A 3 6.79 8.18 -9.51
N GLN A 4 7.42 7.24 -10.22
CA GLN A 4 6.70 6.15 -10.88
C GLN A 4 6.50 5.01 -9.89
N PHE A 5 5.24 4.78 -9.52
CA PHE A 5 4.84 3.61 -8.75
C PHE A 5 4.31 2.52 -9.69
N PRO A 6 4.52 1.23 -9.35
CA PRO A 6 3.88 0.14 -10.07
C PRO A 6 2.37 0.23 -9.88
N ASP A 7 1.63 -0.18 -10.91
CA ASP A 7 0.16 -0.16 -10.90
C ASP A 7 -0.42 -0.97 -9.72
N ARG A 8 0.24 -2.09 -9.39
CA ARG A 8 -0.09 -2.95 -8.26
C ARG A 8 1.16 -3.25 -7.46
N LEU A 9 1.07 -3.06 -6.15
CA LEU A 9 2.16 -3.35 -5.20
C LEU A 9 1.59 -4.07 -3.98
N SER A 10 2.30 -5.08 -3.52
CA SER A 10 1.99 -5.82 -2.30
C SER A 10 3.19 -5.87 -1.37
N VAL A 11 2.93 -5.84 -0.07
CA VAL A 11 3.97 -5.99 0.96
C VAL A 11 4.29 -7.47 1.27
N ASP A 12 3.47 -8.42 0.80
CA ASP A 12 3.68 -9.85 1.01
C ASP A 12 4.73 -10.37 0.01
N PRO A 13 5.90 -10.87 0.47
CA PRO A 13 6.94 -11.42 -0.40
C PRO A 13 6.50 -12.60 -1.29
N ASN A 14 5.39 -13.25 -0.93
CA ASN A 14 4.84 -14.36 -1.71
C ASN A 14 3.92 -13.89 -2.84
N SER A 15 3.62 -12.60 -2.92
CA SER A 15 2.79 -12.01 -3.96
C SER A 15 3.60 -11.78 -5.24
N PRO A 16 3.03 -12.02 -6.43
CA PRO A 16 3.67 -11.66 -7.70
C PRO A 16 3.84 -10.14 -7.89
N HIS A 17 3.24 -9.33 -7.02
CA HIS A 17 3.32 -7.88 -7.03
C HIS A 17 4.18 -7.33 -5.89
N TYR A 18 5.04 -8.17 -5.31
CA TYR A 18 6.03 -7.73 -4.34
C TYR A 18 7.23 -7.05 -5.03
N ASP A 19 7.59 -5.86 -4.57
CA ASP A 19 8.76 -5.13 -5.06
C ASP A 19 9.48 -4.47 -3.88
N GLU A 20 10.59 -5.10 -3.45
CA GLU A 20 11.41 -4.64 -2.34
C GLU A 20 12.04 -3.25 -2.60
N ALA A 21 12.41 -2.95 -3.84
CA ALA A 21 13.07 -1.69 -4.19
C ALA A 21 12.12 -0.49 -4.02
N VAL A 22 10.84 -0.69 -4.35
CA VAL A 22 9.80 0.32 -4.13
C VAL A 22 9.46 0.41 -2.64
N LEU A 23 9.25 -0.72 -1.96
CA LEU A 23 8.89 -0.75 -0.54
C LEU A 23 9.97 -0.12 0.36
N SER A 24 11.24 -0.22 -0.02
CA SER A 24 12.37 0.38 0.69
C SER A 24 12.35 1.92 0.67
N GLN A 25 11.59 2.55 -0.23
CA GLN A 25 11.48 4.01 -0.36
C GLN A 25 10.45 4.63 0.61
N ASP A 26 9.99 3.88 1.61
CA ASP A 26 9.00 4.32 2.60
C ASP A 26 7.69 4.85 1.96
N VAL A 27 7.06 3.99 1.16
CA VAL A 27 5.81 4.30 0.46
C VAL A 27 4.65 4.48 1.44
N GLY A 28 3.86 5.53 1.22
CA GLY A 28 2.56 5.77 1.85
C GLY A 28 1.45 5.78 0.80
N ILE A 29 0.20 5.56 1.23
CA ILE A 29 -0.97 5.57 0.34
C ILE A 29 -2.00 6.59 0.85
N ARG A 30 -2.43 7.50 -0.03
CA ARG A 30 -3.65 8.29 0.17
C ARG A 30 -4.79 7.57 -0.54
N PHE A 31 -5.84 7.29 0.21
CA PHE A 31 -7.03 6.59 -0.27
C PHE A 31 -8.26 7.47 -0.03
N ASP A 32 -8.94 7.86 -1.12
CA ASP A 32 -10.03 8.85 -1.10
C ASP A 32 -9.65 10.12 -0.29
N GLY A 33 -8.43 10.61 -0.51
CA GLY A 33 -7.89 11.79 0.19
C GLY A 33 -7.48 11.57 1.65
N LYS A 34 -7.57 10.33 2.16
CA LYS A 34 -7.15 9.98 3.54
C LYS A 34 -5.89 9.14 3.54
N GLU A 35 -4.93 9.51 4.37
CA GLU A 35 -3.72 8.72 4.56
C GLU A 35 -4.04 7.35 5.18
N LYS A 36 -3.44 6.30 4.62
CA LYS A 36 -3.51 4.92 5.10
C LYS A 36 -2.11 4.35 5.24
N THR A 37 -1.81 3.89 6.45
CA THR A 37 -0.50 3.33 6.82
C THR A 37 -0.54 1.81 7.03
N ASN A 38 -1.74 1.22 7.06
CA ASN A 38 -1.98 -0.22 7.25
C ASN A 38 -2.38 -0.92 5.94
N VAL A 39 -1.83 -0.45 4.82
CA VAL A 39 -2.10 -1.01 3.48
C VAL A 39 -1.16 -2.18 3.23
N GLU A 40 -1.75 -3.33 2.93
CA GLU A 40 -1.02 -4.56 2.59
C GLU A 40 -0.82 -4.68 1.08
N GLU A 41 -1.74 -4.12 0.29
CA GLU A 41 -1.70 -4.16 -1.16
C GLU A 41 -2.56 -3.04 -1.77
N TYR A 42 -2.19 -2.54 -2.94
CA TYR A 42 -3.03 -1.61 -3.69
C TYR A 42 -3.02 -1.94 -5.19
N CYS A 43 -4.05 -1.47 -5.90
CA CYS A 43 -4.10 -1.42 -7.36
C CYS A 43 -4.67 -0.06 -7.81
N ILE A 44 -3.90 0.68 -8.60
CA ILE A 44 -4.24 2.04 -9.06
C ILE A 44 -5.28 1.95 -10.18
N SER A 45 -5.04 1.13 -11.20
CA SER A 45 -5.93 0.96 -12.35
C SER A 45 -7.32 0.46 -11.97
N GLU A 46 -7.42 -0.50 -11.06
CA GLU A 46 -8.70 -1.01 -10.56
C GLU A 46 -9.28 -0.17 -9.41
N GLY A 47 -8.50 0.76 -8.85
CA GLY A 47 -8.94 1.67 -7.77
C GLY A 47 -9.31 0.95 -6.48
N TRP A 48 -8.40 0.15 -5.91
CA TRP A 48 -8.64 -0.48 -4.61
C TRP A 48 -7.38 -0.64 -3.76
N ILE A 49 -7.58 -0.75 -2.45
CA ILE A 49 -6.56 -1.12 -1.47
C ILE A 49 -7.03 -2.31 -0.63
N LYS A 50 -6.10 -3.16 -0.22
CA LYS A 50 -6.27 -4.11 0.88
C LYS A 50 -5.61 -3.55 2.11
N VAL A 51 -6.36 -3.49 3.21
CA VAL A 51 -5.86 -3.01 4.50
C VAL A 51 -6.04 -4.07 5.56
N ALA A 52 -5.11 -4.12 6.51
CA ALA A 52 -5.25 -4.95 7.69
C ALA A 52 -6.41 -4.43 8.57
N ALA A 53 -7.39 -5.29 8.85
CA ALA A 53 -8.57 -4.99 9.64
C ALA A 53 -8.26 -5.19 11.14
N GLY A 54 -7.67 -4.17 11.76
CA GLY A 54 -7.35 -4.20 13.19
C GLY A 54 -6.26 -5.23 13.52
N THR A 55 -6.38 -5.89 14.68
CA THR A 55 -5.38 -6.84 15.20
C THR A 55 -5.69 -8.30 14.89
N ALA A 56 -6.80 -8.58 14.21
CA ALA A 56 -7.22 -9.94 13.90
C ALA A 56 -6.24 -10.61 12.93
N LYS A 57 -5.88 -11.86 13.23
CA LYS A 57 -4.97 -12.68 12.42
C LYS A 57 -5.66 -13.98 12.01
N ASP A 58 -5.31 -14.50 10.85
CA ASP A 58 -5.74 -15.81 10.39
C ASP A 58 -5.03 -16.96 11.14
N ARG A 59 -5.35 -18.20 10.78
CA ARG A 59 -4.73 -19.41 11.38
C ARG A 59 -3.22 -19.53 11.15
N PHE A 60 -2.67 -18.78 10.20
CA PHE A 60 -1.25 -18.73 9.86
C PHE A 60 -0.56 -17.50 10.46
N GLY A 61 -1.26 -16.70 11.26
CA GLY A 61 -0.74 -15.49 11.90
C GLY A 61 -0.69 -14.26 10.98
N ARG A 62 -1.27 -14.34 9.77
CA ARG A 62 -1.32 -13.23 8.82
C ARG A 62 -2.46 -12.28 9.19
N PRO A 63 -2.30 -10.96 9.02
CA PRO A 63 -3.37 -10.01 9.31
C PRO A 63 -4.60 -10.33 8.46
N MET A 64 -5.78 -10.25 9.06
CA MET A 64 -7.03 -10.30 8.29
C MET A 64 -7.15 -9.02 7.49
N THR A 65 -7.30 -9.14 6.17
CA THR A 65 -7.38 -7.97 5.28
C THR A 65 -8.79 -7.74 4.77
N ILE A 66 -9.17 -6.46 4.61
CA ILE A 66 -10.39 -6.04 3.91
C ILE A 66 -10.01 -5.22 2.67
N ARG A 67 -10.76 -5.41 1.58
CA ARG A 67 -10.57 -4.64 0.35
C ARG A 67 -11.52 -3.44 0.35
N LEU A 68 -10.97 -2.25 0.15
CA LEU A 68 -11.70 -0.99 -0.02
C LEU A 68 -11.51 -0.51 -1.46
N ARG A 69 -12.58 0.02 -2.08
CA ARG A 69 -12.55 0.57 -3.45
C ARG A 69 -12.67 2.09 -3.39
N GLY A 70 -11.86 2.79 -4.18
CA GLY A 70 -11.71 4.24 -4.11
C GLY A 70 -10.49 4.71 -4.89
N VAL A 71 -10.24 6.02 -4.85
CA VAL A 71 -9.07 6.64 -5.49
C VAL A 71 -7.81 6.26 -4.70
N VAL A 72 -6.80 5.75 -5.41
CA VAL A 72 -5.52 5.28 -4.82
C VAL A 72 -4.39 6.18 -5.30
N GLU A 73 -3.73 6.84 -4.37
CA GLU A 73 -2.64 7.78 -4.65
C GLU A 73 -1.40 7.39 -3.82
N PRO A 74 -0.46 6.62 -4.39
CA PRO A 74 0.81 6.32 -3.73
C PRO A 74 1.75 7.53 -3.74
N TYR A 75 2.53 7.68 -2.66
CA TYR A 75 3.52 8.74 -2.50
C TYR A 75 4.71 8.26 -1.64
N ILE A 76 5.85 8.93 -1.74
CA ILE A 76 7.02 8.69 -0.89
C ILE A 76 6.89 9.57 0.36
N ARG A 77 6.87 8.97 1.55
CA ARG A 77 6.79 9.73 2.81
C ARG A 77 8.03 10.55 3.10
N SER A 78 9.20 10.07 2.67
CA SER A 78 10.50 10.74 2.88
C SER A 78 10.76 11.95 1.98
N ALA A 79 9.83 12.35 1.10
CA ALA A 79 10.00 13.50 0.21
C ALA A 79 9.65 14.86 0.88
N GLU A 80 9.19 14.86 2.14
CA GLU A 80 8.88 16.08 2.91
C GLU A 80 9.87 16.29 4.08
N ALA A 81 11.17 16.16 3.81
CA ALA A 81 12.24 16.55 4.74
C ALA A 81 13.33 17.41 4.06
N ASP A 82 12.95 18.22 3.08
CA ASP A 82 13.80 19.28 2.52
C ASP A 82 13.00 20.59 2.45
N ALA A 83 12.86 21.21 3.63
CA ALA A 83 12.41 22.60 3.82
C ALA A 83 13.11 23.19 5.05
#